data_AF-A0A9W6JLD2-F1
#
_entry.id   AF-A0A9W6JLD2-F1
#
_cell.length_a   1.000
_cell.length_b   1.000
_cell.length_c   1.000
_cell.angle_alpha   90.00
_cell.angle_beta   90.00
_cell.angle_gamma   90.00
#
_symmetry.space_group_name_H-M   'P 1'
#
loop_
_entity.id
_entity.type
_entity.pdbx_description
1 polymer ?
#
loop_
_entity_poly.entity_id
_entity_poly.type
_entity_poly.pdbx_seq_one_letter_code
_entity_poly.pdbx_strand_id
1 'polypeptide(L)'
;MRSVFGALAIVGLCGIVPAAATPGVDERYVSDPANGIALYGYDPVAYFTDGRAVPGQREHEAEWNGAAWRFASAANMAAFLSAPEVYAPRFGGYDPAAVANGAPAAGHPLIFAVRGEALYLFRSPGERDAFRDPRPAEKAWPRVEAQLAR
;
A
#
# COMPACT_ATOMS: atom_id res chain seq x y z
N MET A 1 7.28 4.66 76.55
CA MET A 1 8.34 5.58 76.05
C MET A 1 9.20 4.78 75.08
N ARG A 2 9.48 5.28 73.85
CA ARG A 2 9.97 4.53 72.68
C ARG A 2 8.85 3.63 72.09
N SER A 3 8.24 3.83 70.91
CA SER A 3 8.76 4.21 69.56
C SER A 3 9.74 3.14 69.05
N VAL A 4 9.73 2.62 67.83
CA VAL A 4 9.00 2.88 66.55
C VAL A 4 8.93 1.52 65.78
N PHE A 5 8.40 1.30 64.56
CA PHE A 5 7.92 2.10 63.42
C PHE A 5 6.76 1.34 62.72
N GLY A 6 6.00 1.98 61.83
CA GLY A 6 5.12 1.31 60.86
C GLY A 6 5.55 1.61 59.42
N ALA A 7 6.00 0.60 58.67
CA ALA A 7 6.47 0.76 57.29
C ALA A 7 5.38 0.30 56.30
N LEU A 8 4.65 1.26 55.73
CA LEU A 8 3.72 0.99 54.63
C LEU A 8 4.50 1.07 53.30
N ALA A 9 4.81 -0.08 52.71
CA ALA A 9 5.51 -0.13 51.42
C ALA A 9 4.57 0.31 50.29
N ILE A 10 4.81 1.52 49.75
CA ILE A 10 4.09 2.01 48.57
C ILE A 10 4.58 1.23 47.36
N VAL A 11 3.67 0.47 46.74
CA VAL A 11 3.94 -0.23 45.48
C VAL A 11 4.10 0.80 44.37
N GLY A 12 5.36 1.03 43.97
CA GLY A 12 5.68 1.86 42.80
C GLY A 12 5.24 1.15 41.53
N LEU A 13 4.02 1.46 41.06
CA LEU A 13 3.52 0.98 39.78
C LEU A 13 4.36 1.63 38.66
N CYS A 14 5.31 0.86 38.12
CA CYS A 14 6.10 1.29 36.96
C CYS A 14 5.14 1.49 35.79
N GLY A 15 4.90 2.74 35.43
CA GLY A 15 4.02 3.11 34.32
C GLY A 15 4.60 2.60 33.02
N ILE A 16 4.12 1.47 32.53
CA ILE A 16 4.36 1.01 31.18
C ILE A 16 3.71 2.05 30.26
N VAL A 17 4.52 2.96 29.72
CA VAL A 17 4.08 3.81 28.62
C VAL A 17 3.82 2.85 27.45
N PRO A 18 2.57 2.70 26.97
CA PRO A 18 2.35 1.90 25.78
C PRO A 18 3.10 2.60 24.64
N ALA A 19 4.02 1.87 24.01
CA ALA A 19 4.58 2.32 22.75
C ALA A 19 3.40 2.56 21.81
N ALA A 20 3.25 3.77 21.30
CA ALA A 20 2.22 4.08 20.33
C ALA A 20 2.42 3.14 19.14
N ALA A 21 1.45 2.27 18.90
CA ALA A 21 1.44 1.47 17.69
C ALA A 21 1.43 2.46 16.52
N THR A 22 2.49 2.49 15.72
CA THR A 22 2.39 2.99 14.35
C THR A 22 1.20 2.27 13.73
N PRO A 23 0.17 2.97 13.22
CA PRO A 23 -0.85 2.32 12.43
C PRO A 23 -0.14 1.49 11.36
N GLY A 24 -0.41 0.19 11.33
CA GLY A 24 0.13 -0.68 10.30
C GLY A 24 -0.36 -0.14 8.97
N VAL A 25 0.55 0.39 8.16
CA VAL A 25 0.24 0.70 6.77
C VAL A 25 -0.02 -0.66 6.14
N ASP A 26 -1.26 -0.91 5.70
CA ASP A 26 -1.62 -2.21 5.14
C ASP A 26 -0.75 -2.46 3.89
N GLU A 27 0.28 -3.31 4.03
CA GLU A 27 1.27 -3.55 2.97
C GLU A 27 0.65 -4.22 1.73
N ARG A 28 -0.66 -4.53 1.76
CA ARG A 28 -1.47 -4.95 0.61
C ARG A 28 -1.33 -4.03 -0.60
N TYR A 29 -1.02 -2.74 -0.42
CA TYR A 29 -0.70 -1.82 -1.52
C TYR A 29 0.72 -1.26 -1.41
N VAL A 30 1.45 -1.33 -2.53
CA VAL A 30 2.76 -0.69 -2.68
C VAL A 30 2.61 0.80 -2.43
N SER A 31 3.32 1.29 -1.41
CA SER A 31 3.25 2.65 -0.91
C SER A 31 4.66 3.22 -0.73
N ASP A 32 4.79 4.55 -0.70
CA ASP A 32 6.07 5.22 -0.42
C ASP A 32 6.51 4.96 1.04
N PRO A 33 7.65 4.29 1.29
CA PRO A 33 8.13 4.00 2.64
C PRO A 33 8.38 5.23 3.52
N ALA A 34 8.50 6.43 2.93
CA ALA A 34 8.74 7.66 3.67
C ALA A 34 7.46 8.29 4.25
N ASN A 35 6.27 7.95 3.75
CA ASN A 35 5.01 8.61 4.12
C ASN A 35 3.73 7.75 4.03
N GLY A 36 3.80 6.49 3.57
CA GLY A 36 2.66 5.57 3.53
C GLY A 36 1.65 5.80 2.40
N ILE A 37 1.97 6.66 1.42
CA ILE A 37 1.04 6.98 0.33
C ILE A 37 1.12 5.91 -0.77
N ALA A 38 -0.03 5.34 -1.13
CA ALA A 38 -0.20 4.35 -2.18
C ALA A 38 0.36 4.84 -3.53
N LEU A 39 0.92 3.91 -4.30
CA LEU A 39 1.55 4.17 -5.61
C LEU A 39 2.58 5.30 -5.61
N TYR A 40 3.25 5.56 -4.47
CA TYR A 40 4.15 6.70 -4.29
C TYR A 40 3.50 8.06 -4.61
N GLY A 41 2.19 8.17 -4.39
CA GLY A 41 1.41 9.37 -4.66
C GLY A 41 1.07 9.61 -6.14
N TYR A 42 1.23 8.62 -7.02
CA TYR A 42 0.75 8.70 -8.40
C TYR A 42 -0.73 8.35 -8.51
N ASP A 43 -1.44 9.07 -9.38
CA ASP A 43 -2.87 8.93 -9.61
C ASP A 43 -3.21 7.59 -10.31
N PRO A 44 -3.96 6.68 -9.67
CA PRO A 44 -4.34 5.39 -10.25
C PRO A 44 -5.30 5.52 -11.46
N VAL A 45 -6.08 6.60 -11.54
CA VAL A 45 -7.03 6.86 -12.65
C VAL A 45 -6.29 7.33 -13.90
N ALA A 46 -5.23 8.13 -13.73
CA ALA A 46 -4.47 8.72 -14.84
C ALA A 46 -3.83 7.67 -15.78
N TYR A 47 -3.51 6.47 -15.28
CA TYR A 47 -3.03 5.37 -16.12
C TYR A 47 -4.03 4.94 -17.20
N PHE A 48 -5.33 5.13 -16.93
CA PHE A 48 -6.43 4.77 -17.83
C PHE A 48 -6.91 5.96 -18.66
N THR A 49 -7.00 7.16 -18.07
CA THR A 49 -7.49 8.36 -18.78
C THR A 49 -6.43 9.03 -19.64
N ASP A 50 -5.20 9.15 -19.11
CA ASP A 50 -4.11 9.90 -19.74
C ASP A 50 -3.09 8.96 -20.41
N GLY A 51 -3.17 7.65 -20.14
CA GLY A 51 -2.22 6.64 -20.63
C GLY A 51 -0.80 6.82 -20.08
N ARG A 52 -0.65 7.47 -18.91
CA ARG A 52 0.64 7.77 -18.28
C ARG A 52 0.51 7.89 -16.76
N ALA A 53 1.61 7.67 -16.06
CA ALA A 53 1.73 8.00 -14.65
C ALA A 53 1.71 9.52 -14.45
N VAL A 54 0.77 10.04 -13.64
CA VAL A 54 0.68 11.46 -13.27
C VAL A 54 0.77 11.58 -11.74
N PRO A 55 1.62 12.47 -11.18
CA PRO A 55 1.66 12.69 -9.74
C PRO A 55 0.34 13.31 -9.25
N GLY A 56 -0.20 12.79 -8.16
CA GLY A 56 -1.35 13.34 -7.48
C GLY A 56 -0.99 14.52 -6.55
N GLN A 57 -2.02 15.26 -6.14
CA GLN A 57 -1.91 16.46 -5.32
C GLN A 57 -2.35 16.17 -3.87
N ARG A 58 -1.84 16.91 -2.88
CA ARG A 58 -2.21 16.71 -1.46
C ARG A 58 -3.66 17.12 -1.20
N GLU A 59 -4.13 18.08 -1.96
CA GLU A 59 -5.47 18.66 -1.98
C GLU A 59 -6.52 17.65 -2.51
N HIS A 60 -6.07 16.54 -3.09
CA HIS A 60 -6.89 15.48 -3.67
C HIS A 60 -6.37 14.14 -3.16
N GLU A 61 -6.67 13.86 -1.88
CA GLU A 61 -6.23 12.67 -1.16
C GLU A 61 -7.44 11.96 -0.53
N ALA A 62 -7.48 10.63 -0.58
CA ALA A 62 -8.54 9.82 0.02
C ALA A 62 -8.01 8.47 0.53
N GLU A 63 -8.58 7.97 1.63
CA GLU A 63 -8.25 6.65 2.17
C GLU A 63 -9.15 5.56 1.55
N TRP A 64 -8.55 4.44 1.15
CA TRP A 64 -9.26 3.24 0.72
C TRP A 64 -8.42 1.99 0.94
N ASN A 65 -9.04 0.93 1.48
CA ASN A 65 -8.40 -0.33 1.86
C ASN A 65 -7.06 -0.16 2.61
N GLY A 66 -7.07 0.65 3.68
CA GLY A 66 -5.92 0.81 4.57
C GLY A 66 -4.77 1.67 4.03
N ALA A 67 -4.90 2.23 2.82
CA ALA A 67 -3.87 3.07 2.20
C ALA A 67 -4.42 4.46 1.81
N ALA A 68 -3.56 5.47 1.85
CA ALA A 68 -3.86 6.83 1.41
C ALA A 68 -3.50 7.01 -0.08
N TRP A 69 -4.46 7.43 -0.90
CA TRP A 69 -4.33 7.58 -2.34
C TRP A 69 -4.36 9.06 -2.73
N ARG A 70 -3.52 9.47 -3.69
CA ARG A 70 -3.52 10.83 -4.25
C ARG A 70 -3.95 10.85 -5.70
N PHE A 71 -4.57 11.95 -6.10
CA PHE A 71 -5.14 12.13 -7.44
C PHE A 71 -4.70 13.45 -8.06
N ALA A 72 -4.55 13.47 -9.39
CA ALA A 72 -4.18 14.67 -10.13
C ALA A 72 -5.32 15.69 -10.19
N SER A 73 -6.57 15.26 -9.97
CA SER A 73 -7.76 16.11 -9.91
C SER A 73 -8.81 15.56 -8.94
N ALA A 74 -9.70 16.43 -8.45
CA ALA A 74 -10.88 16.02 -7.69
C ALA A 74 -11.83 15.11 -8.49
N ALA A 75 -11.85 15.21 -9.82
CA ALA A 75 -12.64 14.33 -10.68
C ALA A 75 -12.07 12.90 -10.67
N ASN A 76 -10.74 12.74 -10.71
CA ASN A 76 -10.08 11.44 -10.62
C ASN A 76 -10.28 10.83 -9.22
N MET A 77 -10.20 11.63 -8.16
CA MET A 77 -10.54 11.18 -6.80
C MET A 77 -11.97 10.63 -6.71
N ALA A 78 -12.95 11.35 -7.28
CA ALA A 78 -14.35 10.91 -7.30
C ALA A 78 -14.56 9.66 -8.17
N ALA A 79 -13.87 9.55 -9.32
CA ALA A 79 -13.90 8.36 -10.17
C ALA A 79 -13.34 7.13 -9.44
N PHE A 80 -12.20 7.29 -8.77
CA PHE A 80 -11.61 6.23 -7.95
C PHE A 80 -12.56 5.78 -6.84
N LEU A 81 -13.08 6.71 -6.02
CA LEU A 81 -13.98 6.37 -4.91
C LEU A 81 -15.30 5.74 -5.37
N SER A 82 -15.71 5.94 -6.62
CA SER A 82 -16.91 5.30 -7.20
C SER A 82 -16.68 3.87 -7.70
N ALA A 83 -15.44 3.47 -8.02
CA ALA A 83 -15.10 2.16 -8.58
C ALA A 83 -13.63 1.80 -8.33
N PRO A 84 -13.16 1.73 -7.06
CA PRO A 84 -11.73 1.70 -6.77
C PRO A 84 -11.06 0.40 -7.23
N GLU A 85 -11.78 -0.71 -7.30
CA GLU A 85 -11.29 -2.00 -7.82
C GLU A 85 -10.95 -1.98 -9.32
N VAL A 86 -11.46 -1.00 -10.09
CA VAL A 86 -11.12 -0.80 -11.50
C VAL A 86 -9.76 -0.12 -11.66
N TYR A 87 -9.49 0.88 -10.81
CA TYR A 87 -8.32 1.75 -10.93
C TYR A 87 -7.13 1.27 -10.09
N ALA A 88 -7.39 0.58 -8.98
CA ALA A 88 -6.35 0.02 -8.13
C ALA A 88 -5.47 -0.97 -8.93
N PRO A 89 -4.14 -0.95 -8.72
CA PRO A 89 -3.22 -1.84 -9.41
C PRO A 89 -3.50 -3.30 -9.01
N ARG A 90 -3.44 -4.21 -9.99
CA ARG A 90 -3.44 -5.65 -9.71
C ARG A 90 -2.26 -6.00 -8.82
N PHE A 91 -2.49 -7.00 -7.97
CA PHE A 91 -1.50 -7.46 -6.99
C PHE A 91 -0.96 -6.32 -6.11
N GLY A 92 -1.79 -5.33 -5.76
CA GLY A 92 -1.37 -4.20 -4.91
C GLY A 92 -0.34 -3.25 -5.54
N GLY A 93 0.03 -3.43 -6.82
CA GLY A 93 1.18 -2.76 -7.43
C GLY A 93 2.50 -3.51 -7.30
N TYR A 94 2.49 -4.72 -6.74
CA TYR A 94 3.64 -5.63 -6.78
C TYR A 94 3.83 -6.22 -8.19
N ASP A 95 5.09 -6.44 -8.56
CA ASP A 95 5.48 -6.93 -9.89
C ASP A 95 4.89 -8.33 -10.18
N PRO A 96 4.12 -8.51 -11.27
CA PRO A 96 3.48 -9.79 -11.59
C PRO A 96 4.45 -10.97 -11.72
N ALA A 97 5.67 -10.77 -12.21
CA ALA A 97 6.66 -11.84 -12.32
C ALA A 97 7.22 -12.21 -10.94
N ALA A 98 7.46 -11.24 -10.06
CA ALA A 98 7.81 -11.52 -8.67
C ALA A 98 6.68 -12.23 -7.90
N VAL A 99 5.43 -11.76 -8.07
CA VAL A 99 4.24 -12.36 -7.46
C VAL A 99 4.07 -13.80 -7.92
N ALA A 100 4.23 -14.10 -9.22
CA ALA A 100 4.21 -15.47 -9.75
C ALA A 100 5.29 -16.38 -9.15
N ASN A 101 6.44 -15.81 -8.77
CA ASN A 101 7.51 -16.50 -8.04
C ASN A 101 7.30 -16.51 -6.50
N GLY A 102 6.17 -16.01 -6.00
CA GLY A 102 5.78 -16.03 -4.59
C GLY A 102 6.34 -14.89 -3.74
N ALA A 103 6.88 -13.82 -4.34
CA ALA A 103 7.54 -12.72 -3.66
C ALA A 103 6.84 -11.34 -3.91
N PRO A 104 6.65 -10.51 -2.87
CA PRO A 104 6.10 -9.16 -3.01
C PRO A 104 7.19 -8.14 -3.39
N ALA A 105 7.70 -8.19 -4.63
CA ALA A 105 8.62 -7.15 -5.10
C ALA A 105 7.83 -5.93 -5.62
N ALA A 106 8.04 -4.75 -5.03
CA ALA A 106 7.30 -3.55 -5.40
C ALA A 106 7.52 -3.16 -6.87
N GLY A 107 6.44 -2.87 -7.60
CA GLY A 107 6.48 -2.28 -8.93
C GLY A 107 6.73 -0.78 -8.89
N HIS A 108 7.25 -0.22 -9.98
CA HIS A 108 7.55 1.21 -10.09
C HIS A 108 6.43 1.94 -10.86
N PRO A 109 5.87 3.07 -10.36
CA PRO A 109 4.77 3.81 -11.01
C PRO A 109 5.02 4.14 -12.49
N LEU A 110 6.24 4.57 -12.83
CA LEU A 110 6.62 4.91 -14.21
C LEU A 110 6.79 3.68 -15.14
N ILE A 111 6.76 2.46 -14.60
CA ILE A 111 6.96 1.22 -15.36
C ILE A 111 5.68 0.38 -15.22
N PHE A 112 4.68 0.73 -16.02
CA PHE A 112 3.35 0.14 -15.95
C PHE A 112 2.90 -0.43 -17.30
N ALA A 113 1.84 -1.23 -17.26
CA ALA A 113 1.04 -1.57 -18.43
C ALA A 113 -0.43 -1.69 -18.02
N VAL A 114 -1.33 -1.07 -18.79
CA VAL A 114 -2.74 -1.44 -18.79
C VAL A 114 -2.93 -2.59 -19.78
N ARG A 115 -3.63 -3.65 -19.35
CA ARG A 115 -3.93 -4.85 -20.17
C ARG A 115 -5.35 -5.31 -19.87
N GLY A 116 -6.19 -5.37 -20.91
CA GLY A 116 -7.64 -5.43 -20.71
C GLY A 116 -8.08 -4.19 -19.94
N GLU A 117 -8.79 -4.41 -18.83
CA GLU A 117 -9.30 -3.35 -17.95
C GLU A 117 -8.47 -3.22 -16.65
N ALA A 118 -7.25 -3.76 -16.63
CA ALA A 118 -6.43 -3.87 -15.42
C ALA A 118 -5.06 -3.18 -15.53
N LEU A 119 -4.68 -2.47 -14.46
CA LEU A 119 -3.36 -1.85 -14.28
C LEU A 119 -2.38 -2.83 -13.65
N TYR A 120 -1.18 -2.95 -14.23
CA TYR A 120 -0.06 -3.72 -13.70
C TYR A 120 1.18 -2.81 -13.60
N LEU A 121 1.89 -2.85 -12.48
CA LEU A 121 3.19 -2.19 -12.28
C LEU A 121 4.31 -3.23 -12.28
N PHE A 122 5.51 -2.80 -12.68
CA PHE A 122 6.68 -3.67 -12.82
C PHE A 122 7.90 -3.04 -12.18
N ARG A 123 8.80 -3.84 -11.61
CA ARG A 123 10.03 -3.31 -10.99
C ARG A 123 11.11 -2.98 -12.03
N SER A 124 10.96 -3.48 -13.27
CA SER A 124 11.89 -3.25 -14.38
C SER A 124 11.19 -3.19 -15.74
N PRO A 125 11.72 -2.46 -16.74
CA PRO A 125 11.15 -2.44 -18.09
C PRO A 125 11.19 -3.83 -18.74
N GLY A 126 12.21 -4.64 -18.44
CA GLY A 126 12.35 -6.00 -18.97
C GLY A 126 11.21 -6.93 -18.53
N GLU A 127 10.74 -6.83 -17.29
CA GLU A 127 9.59 -7.62 -16.81
C GLU A 127 8.27 -7.14 -17.41
N ARG A 128 8.05 -5.83 -17.55
CA ARG A 128 6.92 -5.27 -18.31
C ARG A 128 6.91 -5.79 -19.75
N ASP A 129 8.06 -5.75 -20.41
CA ASP A 129 8.19 -6.09 -21.82
C ASP A 129 8.16 -7.62 -22.05
N ALA A 130 8.45 -8.43 -21.02
CA ALA A 130 8.25 -9.88 -20.99
C ALA A 130 6.83 -10.31 -20.56
N PHE A 131 6.05 -9.44 -19.92
CA PHE A 131 4.72 -9.77 -19.40
C PHE A 131 3.71 -10.13 -20.52
N ARG A 132 3.09 -11.30 -20.42
CA ARG A 132 2.11 -11.83 -21.39
C ARG A 132 0.81 -12.33 -20.75
N ASP A 133 0.87 -12.80 -19.51
CA ASP A 133 -0.20 -13.56 -18.86
C ASP A 133 -0.23 -13.28 -17.36
N PRO A 134 -1.34 -12.77 -16.78
CA PRO A 134 -1.47 -12.57 -15.35
C PRO A 134 -1.70 -13.87 -14.56
N ARG A 135 -2.19 -14.94 -15.18
CA ARG A 135 -2.67 -16.15 -14.47
C ARG A 135 -1.66 -16.80 -13.53
N PRO A 136 -0.33 -16.86 -13.83
CA PRO A 136 0.66 -17.35 -12.88
C PRO A 136 0.72 -16.51 -11.59
N ALA A 137 0.63 -15.18 -11.73
CA ALA A 137 0.60 -14.26 -10.61
C ALA A 137 -0.73 -14.35 -9.85
N GLU A 138 -1.87 -14.47 -10.54
CA GLU A 138 -3.19 -14.63 -9.91
C GLU A 138 -3.29 -15.92 -9.08
N LYS A 139 -2.70 -17.02 -9.56
CA LYS A 139 -2.61 -18.28 -8.82
C LYS A 139 -1.74 -18.15 -7.56
N ALA A 140 -0.68 -17.34 -7.61
CA ALA A 140 0.23 -17.13 -6.49
C ALA A 140 -0.26 -16.06 -5.51
N TRP A 141 -1.08 -15.10 -5.97
CA TRP A 141 -1.45 -13.89 -5.22
C TRP A 141 -2.02 -14.17 -3.81
N PRO A 142 -2.95 -15.11 -3.58
CA PRO A 142 -3.46 -15.38 -2.22
C PRO A 142 -2.36 -15.78 -1.22
N ARG A 143 -1.26 -16.38 -1.69
CA ARG A 143 -0.09 -16.71 -0.85
C ARG A 143 0.84 -15.52 -0.66
N VAL A 144 0.90 -14.58 -1.60
CA VAL A 144 1.71 -13.35 -1.49
C VAL A 144 1.00 -12.33 -0.60
N GLU A 145 -0.29 -12.12 -0.83
CA GLU A 145 -1.17 -11.25 -0.04
C GLU A 145 -1.19 -11.64 1.46
N ALA A 146 -1.24 -12.94 1.77
CA ALA A 146 -1.15 -13.45 3.14
C ALA A 146 0.21 -13.20 3.83
N GLN A 147 1.25 -12.75 3.12
CA GLN A 147 2.52 -12.33 3.72
C GLN A 147 2.49 -10.87 4.17
N LEU A 148 1.63 -10.04 3.55
CA LEU A 148 1.55 -8.58 3.67
C LEU A 148 0.56 -8.12 4.77
N ALA A 149 -0.47 -8.92 5.06
CA ALA A 149 -1.49 -8.59 6.06
C ALA A 149 -0.99 -8.79 7.52
N ARG A 150 -0.05 -7.96 7.98
CA ARG A 150 0.62 -8.05 9.29
C ARG A 150 0.49 -6.79 10.14
#